data_AF-A0AAN0W116-F1
#
_entry.id   AF-A0AAN0W116-F1
#
_cell.length_a   1.000
_cell.length_b   1.000
_cell.length_c   1.000
_cell.angle_alpha   90.00
_cell.angle_beta   90.00
_cell.angle_gamma   90.00
#
_symmetry.space_group_name_H-M   'P 1'
#
loop_
_entity.id
_entity.type
_entity.pdbx_description
1 polymer ?
#
loop_
_entity_poly.entity_id
_entity_poly.type
_entity_poly.pdbx_seq_one_letter_code
_entity_poly.pdbx_strand_id
1 'polypeptide(L)' 'MMTILPFLKDVLPLAVSLVERPGDGESKKEEVKEIVFSLFDSFGIDLPFDDDILDHILDYAIDFVVNFFNDRVWNNA' A
#
# COMPACT_ATOMS: atom_id res chain seq x y z
N MET A 1 -13.46 16.65 5.12
CA MET A 1 -12.71 16.11 3.97
C MET A 1 -11.53 15.36 4.55
N MET A 2 -11.54 14.03 4.49
CA MET A 2 -10.40 13.23 4.91
C MET A 2 -9.28 13.47 3.90
N THR A 3 -8.07 13.75 4.37
CA THR A 3 -6.91 13.85 3.49
C THR A 3 -6.41 12.43 3.20
N ILE A 4 -6.15 12.13 1.94
CA ILE A 4 -5.73 10.79 1.48
C ILE A 4 -4.38 10.38 2.07
N LEU A 5 -3.48 11.33 2.28
CA LEU A 5 -2.12 11.04 2.74
C LEU A 5 -2.08 10.44 4.16
N PRO A 6 -2.76 10.99 5.18
CA PRO A 6 -2.91 10.30 6.47
C PRO A 6 -3.58 8.93 6.38
N PHE A 7 -4.59 8.78 5.53
CA PHE A 7 -5.25 7.48 5.33
C PHE A 7 -4.26 6.43 4.80
N LEU A 8 -3.53 6.75 3.72
CA LEU A 8 -2.53 5.86 3.13
C LEU A 8 -1.42 5.51 4.11
N LYS A 9 -0.98 6.47 4.93
CA LYS A 9 0.03 6.26 5.98
C LYS A 9 -0.37 5.16 6.96
N ASP A 10 -1.65 5.05 7.29
CA ASP A 10 -2.16 4.07 8.25
C ASP A 10 -2.51 2.74 7.56
N VAL A 11 -3.08 2.79 6.34
CA VAL A 11 -3.55 1.59 5.62
C VAL A 11 -2.42 0.79 4.97
N LEU A 12 -1.46 1.45 4.32
CA LEU A 12 -0.41 0.75 3.57
C LEU A 12 0.41 -0.21 4.43
N PRO A 13 0.88 0.17 5.65
CA PRO A 13 1.61 -0.77 6.50
C PRO A 13 0.79 -2.00 6.90
N LEU A 14 -0.51 -1.82 7.11
CA LEU A 14 -1.41 -2.93 7.45
C LEU A 14 -1.62 -3.84 6.26
N ALA A 15 -1.86 -3.29 5.07
CA ALA A 15 -2.04 -4.07 3.84
C ALA A 15 -0.76 -4.85 3.48
N VAL A 16 0.40 -4.21 3.54
CA VAL A 16 1.70 -4.88 3.32
C VAL A 16 1.93 -6.01 4.34
N SER A 17 1.62 -5.78 5.61
CA SER A 17 1.76 -6.83 6.64
C SER A 17 0.79 -7.99 6.43
N LEU A 18 -0.40 -7.73 5.88
CA LEU A 18 -1.45 -8.73 5.68
C LEU A 18 -1.10 -9.69 4.55
N VAL A 19 -0.53 -9.20 3.46
CA VAL A 19 -0.18 -10.03 2.28
C VAL A 19 1.16 -10.74 2.44
N GLU A 20 1.92 -10.43 3.49
CA GLU A 20 3.30 -10.89 3.62
C GLU A 20 3.40 -12.42 3.69
N ARG A 21 4.22 -12.97 2.81
CA ARG A 21 4.56 -14.38 2.68
C ARG A 21 5.91 -14.53 1.95
N PRO A 22 6.63 -15.65 2.15
CA PRO A 22 7.91 -15.89 1.46
C PRO A 22 7.77 -15.91 -0.07
N GLY A 23 8.67 -15.19 -0.75
CA GLY A 23 8.68 -15.08 -2.21
C GLY A 23 7.58 -14.15 -2.76
N ASP A 24 7.34 -14.24 -4.07
CA ASP A 24 6.16 -13.65 -4.73
C ASP A 24 5.99 -12.12 -4.58
N GLY A 25 7.09 -11.37 -4.58
CA GLY A 25 7.10 -9.93 -4.29
C GLY A 25 6.20 -9.08 -5.20
N GLU A 26 6.22 -9.33 -6.51
CA GLU A 26 5.38 -8.60 -7.47
C GLU A 26 3.89 -8.85 -7.24
N SER A 27 3.49 -10.11 -7.07
CA SER A 27 2.09 -10.45 -6.79
C SER A 27 1.61 -9.90 -5.44
N LYS A 28 2.46 -9.88 -4.41
CA LYS A 28 2.15 -9.22 -3.13
C LYS A 28 1.92 -7.71 -3.29
N LYS A 29 2.73 -7.05 -4.12
CA LYS A 29 2.58 -5.61 -4.39
C LYS A 29 1.24 -5.32 -5.08
N GLU A 30 0.87 -6.11 -6.08
CA GLU A 30 -0.43 -6.00 -6.75
C GLU A 30 -1.61 -6.25 -5.78
N GLU A 31 -1.53 -7.26 -4.92
CA GLU A 31 -2.54 -7.49 -3.88
C GLU A 31 -2.70 -6.29 -2.93
N VAL A 32 -1.59 -5.62 -2.57
CA VAL A 32 -1.66 -4.39 -1.74
C VAL A 32 -2.38 -3.27 -2.48
N LYS A 33 -2.09 -3.08 -3.78
CA LYS A 33 -2.79 -2.08 -4.60
C LYS A 33 -4.27 -2.37 -4.67
N GLU A 34 -4.67 -3.61 -4.96
CA GLU A 34 -6.07 -4.05 -5.01
C GLU A 34 -6.81 -3.75 -3.70
N ILE A 35 -6.17 -3.99 -2.54
CA ILE A 35 -6.72 -3.65 -1.22
C ILE A 35 -6.94 -2.14 -1.10
N VAL A 36 -5.96 -1.32 -1.49
CA VAL A 36 -6.06 0.14 -1.38
C VAL A 36 -7.15 0.69 -2.30
N PHE A 37 -7.21 0.26 -3.56
CA PHE A 37 -8.25 0.65 -4.50
C PHE A 37 -9.64 0.26 -3.99
N SER A 38 -9.81 -0.97 -3.50
CA SER A 38 -11.08 -1.44 -2.93
C SER A 38 -11.54 -0.60 -1.74
N LEU A 39 -10.60 -0.11 -0.92
CA LEU A 39 -10.91 0.77 0.21
C LEU A 39 -11.30 2.18 -0.25
N PHE A 40 -10.66 2.70 -1.30
CA PHE A 40 -11.04 3.99 -1.89
C PHE A 40 -12.48 3.94 -2.42
N ASP A 41 -12.82 2.90 -3.16
CA ASP A 41 -14.20 2.66 -3.63
C ASP A 41 -15.18 2.57 -2.46
N SER A 42 -14.83 1.79 -1.43
CA SER A 42 -15.69 1.57 -0.26
C SER A 42 -15.94 2.84 0.55
N PHE A 43 -14.97 3.75 0.59
CA PHE A 43 -15.07 5.03 1.32
C PHE A 43 -15.52 6.19 0.43
N GLY A 44 -15.75 5.96 -0.87
CA GLY A 44 -16.12 7.01 -1.82
C GLY A 44 -15.03 8.07 -1.96
N ILE A 45 -13.76 7.66 -1.91
CA ILE A 45 -12.61 8.54 -2.10
C ILE A 45 -12.41 8.72 -3.60
N ASP A 46 -12.73 9.92 -4.09
CA ASP A 46 -12.46 10.33 -5.46
C ASP A 46 -11.18 11.17 -5.50
N LEU A 47 -10.26 10.80 -6.38
CA LEU A 47 -8.95 11.45 -6.49
C LEU A 47 -8.95 12.47 -7.64
N PRO A 48 -8.30 13.63 -7.47
CA PRO A 48 -8.25 14.64 -8.51
C PRO A 48 -7.22 14.31 -9.62
N PHE A 49 -6.81 13.05 -9.76
CA PHE A 49 -5.82 12.58 -10.71
C PHE A 49 -6.14 11.14 -11.16
N ASP A 50 -5.63 10.76 -12.32
CA ASP A 50 -5.89 9.45 -12.95
C ASP A 50 -5.26 8.28 -12.17
N ASP A 51 -5.84 7.09 -12.35
CA ASP A 51 -5.41 5.85 -11.69
C ASP A 51 -3.94 5.51 -11.96
N ASP A 52 -3.41 5.82 -13.15
CA ASP A 52 -1.99 5.61 -13.48
C ASP A 52 -1.04 6.41 -12.56
N ILE A 53 -1.46 7.62 -12.15
CA ILE A 53 -0.70 8.44 -11.21
C ILE A 53 -0.77 7.85 -9.81
N LEU A 54 -1.96 7.37 -9.40
CA LEU A 54 -2.12 6.70 -8.13
C LEU A 54 -1.26 5.42 -8.06
N ASP A 55 -1.30 4.59 -9.11
CA ASP A 55 -0.54 3.36 -9.20
C ASP A 55 0.96 3.60 -8.98
N HIS A 56 1.52 4.62 -9.65
CA HIS A 56 2.91 5.00 -9.48
C HIS A 56 3.24 5.50 -8.05
N ILE A 57 2.32 6.23 -7.42
CA ILE A 57 2.47 6.67 -6.02
C ILE A 57 2.46 5.46 -5.09
N LEU A 58 1.55 4.50 -5.32
CA LEU A 58 1.42 3.29 -4.53
C LEU A 58 2.66 2.42 -4.66
N ASP A 59 3.24 2.25 -5.86
CA ASP A 59 4.50 1.54 -6.06
C ASP A 59 5.60 2.05 -5.13
N TYR A 60 5.84 3.36 -5.16
CA TYR A 60 6.88 3.99 -4.35
C TYR A 60 6.59 3.86 -2.85
N ALA A 61 5.33 4.05 -2.46
CA ALA A 61 4.92 3.99 -1.06
C ALA A 61 5.00 2.55 -0.51
N ILE A 62 4.60 1.55 -1.29
CA ILE A 62 4.70 0.13 -0.94
C ILE A 62 6.16 -0.25 -0.78
N ASP A 63 7.03 0.11 -1.73
CA ASP A 63 8.46 -0.19 -1.64
C ASP A 63 9.10 0.46 -0.40
N PHE A 64 8.74 1.70 -0.08
CA PHE A 64 9.18 2.35 1.14
C PHE A 64 8.77 1.58 2.40
N VAL A 65 7.52 1.15 2.48
CA VAL A 65 6.97 0.40 3.62
C VAL A 65 7.59 -0.99 3.74
N VAL A 66 7.74 -1.71 2.62
CA VAL A 66 8.39 -3.03 2.59
C VAL A 66 9.84 -2.93 3.05
N ASN A 67 10.59 -1.94 2.57
CA ASN A 67 11.97 -1.70 3.04
C ASN A 67 12.01 -1.41 4.54
N PHE A 68 11.10 -0.59 5.05
CA PHE A 68 10.99 -0.34 6.49
C PHE A 68 10.74 -1.64 7.28
N PHE A 69 9.80 -2.48 6.84
CA PHE A 69 9.50 -3.75 7.51
C PHE A 69 10.66 -4.74 7.42
N ASN A 70 11.31 -4.86 6.26
CA ASN A 70 12.51 -5.66 6.11
C ASN A 70 13.61 -5.22 7.09
N ASP A 71 13.88 -3.92 7.16
CA ASP A 71 14.97 -3.37 7.97
C ASP A 71 14.71 -3.42 9.48
N ARG A 72 13.44 -3.45 9.91
CA ARG A 72 13.05 -3.25 11.32
C ARG A 72 12.30 -4.42 11.94
N VAL A 73 11.57 -5.19 11.14
CA VAL A 73 10.64 -6.21 11.64
C VAL A 73 11.04 -7.58 11.12
N TRP A 74 10.95 -7.85 9.82
CA TRP A 74 11.05 -9.21 9.30
C TRP A 74 12.48 -9.79 9.34
N ASN A 75 13.52 -9.02 9.03
CA ASN A 75 14.90 -9.52 9.10
C ASN A 75 15.50 -9.50 10.51
N ASN A 76 14.79 -8.92 11.49
CA ASN A 76 15.22 -8.87 12.90
C ASN A 76 14.35 -9.73 13.82
N ALA A 77 13.36 -10.44 13.26
CA ALA A 77 12.46 -11.34 13.98
C ALA A 77 13.00 -12.77 14.04
#